data_AF-A0A2C5WXB9-F1
#
_entry.id   AF-A0A2C5WXB9-F1
#
_cell.length_a   1.000
_cell.length_b   1.000
_cell.length_c   1.000
_cell.angle_alpha   90.00
_cell.angle_beta   90.00
_cell.angle_gamma   90.00
#
_symmetry.space_group_name_H-M   'P 1'
#
loop_
_entity.id
_entity.type
_entity.pdbx_description
1 polymer ?
#
loop_
_entity_poly.entity_id
_entity_poly.type
_entity_poly.pdbx_seq_one_letter_code
_entity_poly.pdbx_strand_id
1 'polypeptide(L)'
;MAPEFFDVKPIPRQLKDQVQIYFEEQLYTLALSLLTNVLGSGASSEQCQLVPRFIPPPQYLGLICNLIVHPRTTSRAGTLEARHAATMAQTYLENVLHMVGPVGGRLNEAFQFRSQNNRRRRANITYENASHGSDPEEEDSIGGNMANLWNISPDFWSVVGWAFNCSDPDLDEDEIGLYIESVPTRSKLISLLSDATFILKTEFISPQDFYEDIARDIRQQPFPIFQAFLNFTATCLLFPQYVYMTRELFSQLLPPSHTKPFKIDSQADGAGEITQQILEQCFLQHSAATVTYQDNAQLQLICEQTIIALNSERLIFRTESFVQIAEKGFQARMRKVKHPRTGRKGLGMSDKVAKDFLDQAPDRMKLILANISEASH
;
A
#
# COMPACT_ATOMS: atom_id res chain seq x y z
N MET A 1 -19.63 -15.24 2.99
CA MET A 1 -19.28 -16.62 3.35
C MET A 1 -17.76 -16.61 3.50
N ALA A 2 -17.21 -16.89 4.68
CA ALA A 2 -15.76 -16.87 4.86
C ALA A 2 -15.13 -17.97 3.98
N PRO A 3 -13.95 -17.75 3.39
CA PRO A 3 -13.27 -18.81 2.64
C PRO A 3 -13.04 -20.01 3.57
N GLU A 4 -13.30 -21.20 3.08
CA GLU A 4 -12.93 -22.42 3.78
C GLU A 4 -11.41 -22.58 3.62
N PHE A 5 -10.66 -22.26 4.68
CA PHE A 5 -9.21 -22.34 4.70
C PHE A 5 -8.76 -23.77 5.04
N PHE A 6 -7.62 -24.19 4.48
CA PHE A 6 -7.01 -25.49 4.81
C PHE A 6 -6.36 -25.47 6.19
N ASP A 7 -6.34 -26.62 6.85
CA ASP A 7 -5.54 -26.85 8.06
C ASP A 7 -4.04 -26.63 7.79
N VAL A 8 -3.29 -26.21 8.81
CA VAL A 8 -1.87 -25.87 8.67
C VAL A 8 -0.95 -26.75 9.52
N LYS A 9 0.25 -27.02 9.00
CA LYS A 9 1.36 -27.67 9.73
C LYS A 9 2.68 -26.94 9.47
N PRO A 10 3.64 -26.96 10.42
CA PRO A 10 4.96 -26.41 10.18
C PRO A 10 5.72 -27.26 9.15
N ILE A 11 6.55 -26.61 8.32
CA ILE A 11 7.45 -27.33 7.42
C ILE A 11 8.38 -28.30 8.19
N PRO A 12 8.67 -29.50 7.65
CA PRO A 12 9.64 -30.42 8.26
C PRO A 12 11.03 -29.79 8.44
N ARG A 13 11.72 -30.17 9.53
CA ARG A 13 13.04 -29.60 9.91
C ARG A 13 14.05 -29.58 8.76
N GLN A 14 14.20 -30.69 8.03
CA GLN A 14 15.14 -30.78 6.91
C GLN A 14 14.86 -29.76 5.80
N LEU A 15 13.58 -29.52 5.49
CA LEU A 15 13.18 -28.52 4.49
C LEU A 15 13.37 -27.10 5.04
N LYS A 16 13.13 -26.89 6.34
CA LYS A 16 13.40 -25.62 7.01
C LYS A 16 14.88 -25.24 6.92
N ASP A 17 15.77 -26.17 7.24
CA ASP A 17 17.24 -25.96 7.20
C ASP A 17 17.68 -25.63 5.75
N GLN A 18 17.12 -26.31 4.76
CA GLN A 18 17.42 -26.04 3.34
C GLN A 18 16.93 -24.66 2.89
N VAL A 19 15.69 -24.28 3.26
CA VAL A 19 15.14 -22.95 2.95
C VAL A 19 15.96 -21.85 3.63
N GLN A 20 16.43 -22.10 4.86
CA GLN A 20 17.29 -21.16 5.58
C GLN A 20 18.60 -20.90 4.83
N ILE A 21 19.30 -21.96 4.42
CA ILE A 21 20.54 -21.84 3.62
C ILE A 21 20.28 -21.03 2.35
N TYR A 22 19.18 -21.29 1.64
CA TYR A 22 18.85 -20.53 0.44
C TYR A 22 18.60 -19.04 0.72
N PHE A 23 17.95 -18.69 1.83
CA PHE A 23 17.77 -17.29 2.19
C PHE A 23 19.07 -16.61 2.60
N GLU A 24 19.91 -17.28 3.40
CA GLU A 24 21.22 -16.76 3.84
C GLU A 24 22.17 -16.52 2.66
N GLU A 25 22.17 -17.43 1.68
CA GLU A 25 22.97 -17.34 0.44
C GLU A 25 22.31 -16.47 -0.65
N GLN A 26 21.19 -15.79 -0.35
CA GLN A 26 20.45 -14.92 -1.28
C GLN A 26 19.92 -15.64 -2.55
N LEU A 27 19.72 -16.97 -2.46
CA LEU A 27 19.12 -17.82 -3.49
C LEU A 27 17.59 -17.79 -3.40
N TYR A 28 17.02 -16.58 -3.44
CA TYR A 28 15.59 -16.34 -3.16
C TYR A 28 14.64 -17.15 -4.05
N THR A 29 14.95 -17.27 -5.34
CA THR A 29 14.12 -18.01 -6.29
C THR A 29 14.07 -19.51 -5.97
N LEU A 30 15.17 -20.10 -5.47
CA LEU A 30 15.20 -21.49 -5.03
C LEU A 30 14.39 -21.69 -3.74
N ALA A 31 14.55 -20.78 -2.76
CA ALA A 31 13.76 -20.80 -1.53
C ALA A 31 12.26 -20.72 -1.84
N LEU A 32 11.85 -19.76 -2.65
CA LEU A 32 10.44 -19.53 -3.00
C LEU A 32 9.85 -20.66 -3.84
N SER A 33 10.62 -21.26 -4.75
CA SER A 33 10.20 -22.44 -5.52
C SER A 33 9.91 -23.62 -4.58
N LEU A 34 10.84 -23.91 -3.66
CA LEU A 34 10.67 -24.98 -2.68
C LEU A 34 9.45 -24.73 -1.80
N LEU A 35 9.31 -23.52 -1.25
CA LEU A 35 8.16 -23.16 -0.41
C LEU A 35 6.84 -23.26 -1.17
N THR A 36 6.79 -22.83 -2.43
CA THR A 36 5.58 -22.93 -3.27
C THR A 36 5.18 -24.38 -3.50
N ASN A 37 6.15 -25.26 -3.82
CA ASN A 37 5.88 -26.69 -4.01
C ASN A 37 5.40 -27.36 -2.72
N VAL A 38 5.97 -26.98 -1.57
CA VAL A 38 5.59 -27.48 -0.25
C VAL A 38 4.18 -27.03 0.13
N LEU A 39 3.84 -25.76 -0.11
CA LEU A 39 2.50 -25.22 0.11
C LEU A 39 1.47 -25.91 -0.78
N GLY A 40 1.78 -26.12 -2.06
CA GLY A 40 0.90 -26.80 -3.03
C GLY A 40 0.82 -28.31 -2.88
N SER A 41 1.62 -28.93 -2.00
CA SER A 41 1.65 -30.38 -1.84
C SER A 41 0.26 -30.92 -1.44
N GLY A 42 -0.18 -31.98 -2.11
CA GLY A 42 -1.51 -32.57 -1.89
C GLY A 42 -2.67 -31.92 -2.65
N ALA A 43 -2.43 -30.88 -3.46
CA ALA A 43 -3.48 -30.25 -4.28
C ALA A 43 -4.15 -31.21 -5.29
N SER A 44 -3.43 -32.22 -5.78
CA SER A 44 -3.93 -33.21 -6.74
C SER A 44 -4.65 -34.41 -6.11
N SER A 45 -4.81 -34.44 -4.79
CA SER A 45 -5.49 -35.53 -4.09
C SER A 45 -7.02 -35.40 -4.22
N GLU A 46 -7.73 -36.52 -4.37
CA GLU A 46 -9.20 -36.55 -4.28
C GLU A 46 -9.71 -36.05 -2.92
N GLN A 47 -8.87 -36.13 -1.88
CA GLN A 47 -9.14 -35.64 -0.53
C GLN A 47 -8.36 -34.34 -0.22
N CYS A 48 -8.12 -33.50 -1.23
CA CYS A 48 -7.36 -32.25 -1.13
C CYS A 48 -7.76 -31.37 0.07
N GLN A 49 -9.05 -31.30 0.43
CA GLN A 49 -9.56 -30.54 1.57
C GLN A 49 -9.06 -31.03 2.94
N LEU A 50 -8.71 -32.31 3.07
CA LEU A 50 -8.23 -32.92 4.31
C LEU A 50 -6.70 -32.88 4.44
N VAL A 51 -5.98 -32.48 3.37
CA VAL A 51 -4.52 -32.44 3.38
C VAL A 51 -4.05 -31.10 3.95
N PRO A 52 -3.33 -31.09 5.09
CA PRO A 52 -2.86 -29.86 5.68
C PRO A 52 -1.78 -29.21 4.82
N ARG A 53 -1.75 -27.88 4.83
CA ARG A 53 -0.77 -27.05 4.12
C ARG A 53 0.42 -26.76 5.01
N PHE A 54 1.60 -26.86 4.43
CA PHE A 54 2.85 -26.64 5.15
C PHE A 54 3.27 -25.17 5.06
N ILE A 55 3.42 -24.52 6.20
CA ILE A 55 3.73 -23.09 6.31
C ILE A 55 5.12 -22.93 6.96
N PRO A 56 6.00 -22.06 6.41
CA PRO A 56 7.30 -21.78 6.97
C PRO A 56 7.20 -20.98 8.28
N PRO A 57 8.31 -20.87 9.05
CA PRO A 57 8.36 -19.98 10.20
C PRO A 57 7.94 -18.53 9.84
N PRO A 58 7.27 -17.80 10.76
CA PRO A 58 6.81 -16.44 10.47
C PRO A 58 7.92 -15.47 10.05
N GLN A 59 9.16 -15.67 10.52
CA GLN A 59 10.30 -14.83 10.13
C GLN A 59 10.59 -14.93 8.62
N TYR A 60 10.30 -16.08 8.01
CA TYR A 60 10.52 -16.31 6.59
C TYR A 60 9.45 -15.59 5.79
N LEU A 61 8.21 -15.56 6.28
CA LEU A 61 7.13 -14.76 5.68
C LEU A 61 7.44 -13.26 5.75
N GLY A 62 7.99 -12.77 6.87
CA GLY A 62 8.49 -11.40 7.00
C GLY A 62 9.60 -11.08 5.98
N LEU A 63 10.56 -12.00 5.79
CA LEU A 63 11.60 -11.87 4.77
C LEU A 63 11.02 -11.85 3.34
N ILE A 64 10.12 -12.78 3.02
CA ILE A 64 9.46 -12.87 1.71
C ILE A 64 8.71 -11.57 1.40
N CYS A 65 8.02 -11.00 2.38
CA CYS A 65 7.37 -9.70 2.26
C CYS A 65 8.37 -8.59 1.91
N ASN A 66 9.58 -8.59 2.49
CA ASN A 66 10.60 -7.59 2.17
C ASN A 66 11.07 -7.68 0.71
N LEU A 67 11.13 -8.88 0.12
CA LEU A 67 11.50 -9.07 -1.29
C LEU A 67 10.53 -8.35 -2.25
N ILE A 68 9.28 -8.13 -1.84
CA ILE A 68 8.24 -7.48 -2.65
C ILE A 68 8.45 -5.96 -2.74
N VAL A 69 9.13 -5.36 -1.77
CA VAL A 69 9.27 -3.89 -1.66
C VAL A 69 10.71 -3.41 -1.76
N HIS A 70 11.70 -4.27 -1.49
CA HIS A 70 13.08 -3.84 -1.36
C HIS A 70 13.65 -3.37 -2.71
N PRO A 71 14.32 -2.20 -2.79
CA PRO A 71 14.85 -1.69 -4.05
C PRO A 71 15.75 -2.69 -4.78
N ARG A 72 16.65 -3.39 -4.07
CA ARG A 72 17.52 -4.45 -4.64
C ARG A 72 16.77 -5.60 -5.36
N THR A 73 15.50 -5.83 -5.07
CA THR A 73 14.66 -6.85 -5.74
C THR A 73 13.59 -6.22 -6.63
N THR A 74 13.38 -4.91 -6.55
CA THR A 74 12.37 -4.18 -7.32
C THR A 74 12.99 -3.06 -8.16
N SER A 75 12.87 -1.80 -7.74
CA SER A 75 13.25 -0.61 -8.52
C SER A 75 14.74 -0.51 -8.83
N ARG A 76 15.61 -1.07 -7.99
CA ARG A 76 17.08 -1.09 -8.17
C ARG A 76 17.60 -2.53 -8.31
N ALA A 77 16.80 -3.43 -8.88
CA ALA A 77 17.22 -4.80 -9.11
C ALA A 77 18.28 -4.88 -10.22
N GLY A 78 19.49 -5.31 -9.85
CA GLY A 78 20.64 -5.43 -10.75
C GLY A 78 20.61 -6.68 -11.64
N THR A 79 19.75 -7.66 -11.34
CA THR A 79 19.63 -8.92 -12.10
C THR A 79 18.17 -9.26 -12.37
N LEU A 80 17.91 -10.04 -13.42
CA LEU A 80 16.56 -10.53 -13.74
C LEU A 80 16.07 -11.49 -12.66
N GLU A 81 16.98 -12.27 -12.09
CA GLU A 81 16.70 -13.22 -11.00
C GLU A 81 16.18 -12.48 -9.75
N ALA A 82 16.73 -11.31 -9.42
CA ALA A 82 16.26 -10.50 -8.30
C ALA A 82 14.83 -9.96 -8.52
N ARG A 83 14.51 -9.52 -9.75
CA ARG A 83 13.14 -9.12 -10.12
C ARG A 83 12.18 -10.31 -10.06
N HIS A 84 12.62 -11.46 -10.57
CA HIS A 84 11.83 -12.69 -10.53
C HIS A 84 11.54 -13.15 -9.10
N ALA A 85 12.50 -12.98 -8.17
CA ALA A 85 12.29 -13.27 -6.76
C ALA A 85 11.16 -12.43 -6.15
N ALA A 86 11.04 -11.14 -6.49
CA ALA A 86 9.93 -10.29 -6.01
C ALA A 86 8.57 -10.81 -6.51
N THR A 87 8.48 -11.19 -7.78
CA THR A 87 7.25 -11.77 -8.37
C THR A 87 6.88 -13.12 -7.73
N MET A 88 7.87 -13.99 -7.50
CA MET A 88 7.67 -15.27 -6.83
C MET A 88 7.24 -15.07 -5.36
N ALA A 89 7.83 -14.09 -4.67
CA ALA A 89 7.49 -13.75 -3.30
C ALA A 89 6.04 -13.28 -3.16
N GLN A 90 5.61 -12.42 -4.08
CA GLN A 90 4.23 -11.98 -4.18
C GLN A 90 3.27 -13.14 -4.42
N THR A 91 3.53 -13.96 -5.43
CA THR A 91 2.70 -15.13 -5.75
C THR A 91 2.61 -16.09 -4.57
N TYR A 92 3.72 -16.29 -3.86
CA TYR A 92 3.75 -17.13 -2.68
C TYR A 92 2.89 -16.59 -1.54
N LEU A 93 2.99 -15.30 -1.20
CA LEU A 93 2.16 -14.69 -0.15
C LEU A 93 0.67 -14.66 -0.52
N GLU A 94 0.34 -14.40 -1.79
CA GLU A 94 -1.03 -14.50 -2.30
C GLU A 94 -1.59 -15.92 -2.10
N ASN A 95 -0.80 -16.95 -2.43
CA ASN A 95 -1.19 -18.35 -2.23
C ASN A 95 -1.36 -18.70 -0.74
N VAL A 96 -0.46 -18.23 0.14
CA VAL A 96 -0.60 -18.43 1.59
C VAL A 96 -1.92 -17.83 2.08
N LEU A 97 -2.20 -16.58 1.72
CA LEU A 97 -3.43 -15.90 2.13
C LEU A 97 -4.69 -16.57 1.58
N HIS A 98 -4.68 -17.00 0.32
CA HIS A 98 -5.80 -17.68 -0.31
C HIS A 98 -6.06 -19.07 0.29
N MET A 99 -5.01 -19.84 0.57
CA MET A 99 -5.15 -21.23 1.01
C MET A 99 -5.38 -21.36 2.51
N VAL A 100 -4.64 -20.62 3.34
CA VAL A 100 -4.65 -20.81 4.80
C VAL A 100 -5.12 -19.58 5.58
N GLY A 101 -5.35 -18.47 4.88
CA GLY A 101 -5.78 -17.21 5.48
C GLY A 101 -4.71 -16.54 6.34
N PRO A 102 -4.97 -15.31 6.82
CA PRO A 102 -4.03 -14.59 7.69
C PRO A 102 -3.73 -15.31 9.01
N VAL A 103 -4.71 -16.02 9.55
CA VAL A 103 -4.59 -16.77 10.81
C VAL A 103 -3.75 -18.03 10.62
N GLY A 104 -4.06 -18.86 9.61
CA GLY A 104 -3.26 -20.06 9.32
C GLY A 104 -1.85 -19.73 8.84
N GLY A 105 -1.68 -18.61 8.14
CA GLY A 105 -0.38 -18.05 7.77
C GLY A 105 0.39 -17.39 8.90
N ARG A 106 -0.18 -17.27 10.12
CA ARG A 106 0.43 -16.62 11.28
C ARG A 106 0.96 -15.21 10.98
N LEU A 107 0.20 -14.42 10.21
CA LEU A 107 0.66 -13.09 9.77
C LEU A 107 0.80 -12.09 10.92
N ASN A 108 0.00 -12.24 11.96
CA ASN A 108 0.17 -11.50 13.22
C ASN A 108 1.57 -11.72 13.82
N GLU A 109 2.16 -12.91 13.67
CA GLU A 109 3.51 -13.23 14.12
C GLU A 109 4.58 -12.89 13.09
N ALA A 110 4.29 -13.05 11.80
CA ALA A 110 5.24 -12.77 10.73
C ALA A 110 5.57 -11.28 10.61
N PHE A 111 4.56 -10.44 10.88
CA PHE A 111 4.64 -8.99 10.82
C PHE A 111 4.62 -8.36 12.22
N GLN A 112 4.96 -9.16 13.24
CA GLN A 112 5.13 -8.69 14.60
C GLN A 112 6.46 -7.95 14.73
N PHE A 113 6.42 -6.80 15.42
CA PHE A 113 7.60 -6.05 15.76
C PHE A 113 8.20 -6.56 17.06
N ARG A 114 9.53 -6.52 17.20
CA ARG A 114 10.19 -6.72 18.51
C ARG A 114 9.63 -5.68 19.49
N SER A 115 8.65 -6.12 20.28
CA SER A 115 7.74 -5.36 21.14
C SER A 115 8.26 -4.00 21.66
N GLN A 116 7.34 -3.04 21.68
CA GLN A 116 7.37 -1.77 22.43
C GLN A 116 7.81 -1.89 23.90
N ASN A 117 7.88 -3.10 24.49
CA ASN A 117 8.45 -3.35 25.83
C ASN A 117 9.90 -2.84 25.98
N ASN A 118 10.65 -2.69 24.89
CA ASN A 118 11.96 -2.06 24.93
C ASN A 118 11.93 -0.53 25.09
N ARG A 119 10.79 0.16 24.93
CA ARG A 119 10.68 1.59 25.28
C ARG A 119 10.96 1.84 26.76
N ARG A 120 10.56 0.93 27.66
CA ARG A 120 10.85 1.05 29.10
C ARG A 120 12.23 0.56 29.49
N ARG A 121 12.80 -0.43 28.78
CA ARG A 121 14.15 -0.94 29.07
C ARG A 121 15.27 -0.07 28.51
N ARG A 122 15.13 0.55 27.33
CA ARG A 122 16.15 1.48 26.82
C ARG A 122 16.21 2.83 27.55
N ALA A 123 15.15 3.22 28.26
CA ALA A 123 15.20 4.38 29.17
C ALA A 123 15.86 4.05 30.53
N ASN A 124 15.96 2.76 30.91
CA ASN A 124 16.47 2.32 32.21
C ASN A 124 17.76 1.49 32.17
N ILE A 125 18.37 1.27 31.00
CA ILE A 125 19.68 0.62 30.87
C ILE A 125 20.69 1.68 30.44
N THR A 126 20.86 2.68 31.30
CA THR A 126 22.15 3.33 31.48
C THR A 126 22.69 2.76 32.79
N TYR A 127 23.77 1.99 32.67
CA TYR A 127 24.49 1.30 33.74
C TYR A 127 23.87 0.00 34.30
N GLU A 128 24.73 -1.02 34.25
CA GLU A 128 24.75 -2.28 34.98
C GLU A 128 24.14 -3.54 34.34
N ASN A 129 25.06 -4.46 34.06
CA ASN A 129 24.94 -5.92 33.94
C ASN A 129 24.20 -6.49 32.72
N ALA A 130 25.00 -6.72 31.68
CA ALA A 130 24.76 -7.79 30.72
C ALA A 130 24.89 -9.16 31.42
N SER A 131 23.77 -9.68 31.95
CA SER A 131 23.66 -11.12 32.21
C SER A 131 23.09 -11.80 30.98
N HIS A 132 23.88 -12.70 30.43
CA HIS A 132 23.58 -13.58 29.31
C HIS A 132 22.39 -14.48 29.67
N GLY A 133 21.24 -14.23 29.05
CA GLY A 133 20.11 -15.14 28.99
C GLY A 133 19.90 -15.51 27.53
N SER A 134 20.23 -16.74 27.16
CA SER A 134 19.96 -17.28 25.84
C SER A 134 18.46 -17.51 25.71
N ASP A 135 17.77 -16.66 24.94
CA ASP A 135 16.38 -16.90 24.57
C ASP A 135 16.34 -18.09 23.59
N PRO A 136 15.41 -19.06 23.75
CA PRO A 136 15.29 -20.20 22.84
C PRO A 136 14.81 -19.84 21.42
N GLU A 137 14.57 -18.56 21.12
CA GLU A 137 14.06 -18.09 19.83
C GLU A 137 15.16 -17.73 18.81
N GLU A 138 16.44 -17.86 19.16
CA GLU A 138 17.55 -17.54 18.25
C GLU A 138 17.77 -18.57 17.12
N GLU A 139 17.20 -19.78 17.21
CA GLU A 139 17.41 -20.86 16.20
C GLU A 139 16.74 -20.55 14.84
N ASP A 140 15.76 -19.64 14.79
CA ASP A 140 14.96 -19.30 13.59
C ASP A 140 15.34 -17.95 12.97
N SER A 141 16.41 -17.32 13.46
CA SER A 141 16.87 -16.02 12.97
C SER A 141 17.71 -16.19 11.70
N ILE A 142 17.16 -15.80 10.53
CA ILE A 142 17.96 -15.68 9.30
C ILE A 142 18.96 -14.53 9.47
N GLY A 143 20.25 -14.89 9.50
CA GLY A 143 21.36 -13.92 9.46
C GLY A 143 21.63 -13.44 8.02
N GLY A 144 21.97 -12.16 7.83
CA GLY A 144 22.41 -11.65 6.52
C GLY A 144 22.04 -10.19 6.24
N ASN A 145 22.47 -9.70 5.07
CA ASN A 145 22.24 -8.32 4.61
C ASN A 145 20.75 -8.00 4.32
N MET A 146 19.92 -9.03 4.18
CA MET A 146 18.47 -8.92 3.95
C MET A 146 17.72 -9.57 5.11
N ALA A 147 18.07 -9.23 6.35
CA ALA A 147 17.37 -9.70 7.52
C ALA A 147 15.91 -9.21 7.53
N ASN A 148 15.06 -9.90 8.30
CA ASN A 148 13.66 -9.55 8.43
C ASN A 148 13.50 -8.10 8.95
N LEU A 149 13.06 -7.16 8.10
CA LEU A 149 12.84 -5.75 8.47
C LEU A 149 11.87 -5.60 9.63
N TRP A 150 10.88 -6.47 9.75
CA TRP A 150 9.92 -6.51 10.86
C TRP A 150 10.62 -6.74 12.22
N ASN A 151 11.80 -7.40 12.23
CA ASN A 151 12.61 -7.62 13.43
C ASN A 151 13.57 -6.46 13.76
N ILE A 152 13.93 -5.63 12.77
CA ILE A 152 14.91 -4.55 12.90
C ILE A 152 14.21 -3.20 13.11
N SER A 153 13.07 -3.03 12.47
CA SER A 153 12.27 -1.82 12.49
C SER A 153 11.58 -1.62 13.85
N PRO A 154 11.41 -0.37 14.32
CA PRO A 154 10.74 -0.11 15.58
C PRO A 154 9.23 -0.42 15.53
N ASP A 155 8.59 -0.31 14.37
CA ASP A 155 7.15 -0.53 14.17
C ASP A 155 6.75 -0.72 12.69
N PHE A 156 5.46 -1.02 12.47
CA PHE A 156 4.82 -1.24 11.16
C PHE A 156 5.05 -0.06 10.24
N TRP A 157 4.85 1.13 10.78
CA TRP A 157 4.96 2.40 10.07
C TRP A 157 6.36 2.68 9.56
N SER A 158 7.38 2.25 10.30
CA SER A 158 8.76 2.39 9.87
C SER A 158 9.11 1.43 8.72
N VAL A 159 8.52 0.23 8.65
CA VAL A 159 8.69 -0.70 7.51
C VAL A 159 7.92 -0.20 6.30
N VAL A 160 6.68 0.22 6.48
CA VAL A 160 5.84 0.77 5.41
C VAL A 160 6.45 2.06 4.88
N GLY A 161 6.78 3.01 5.76
CA GLY A 161 7.49 4.23 5.40
C GLY A 161 8.78 3.92 4.65
N TRP A 162 9.55 2.91 5.05
CA TRP A 162 10.72 2.48 4.28
C TRP A 162 10.33 1.90 2.91
N ALA A 163 9.33 1.03 2.82
CA ALA A 163 8.89 0.37 1.59
C ALA A 163 8.37 1.35 0.52
N PHE A 164 7.75 2.45 0.97
CA PHE A 164 7.16 3.46 0.11
C PHE A 164 8.06 4.69 -0.06
N ASN A 165 8.78 5.16 0.97
CA ASN A 165 9.68 6.32 0.89
C ASN A 165 11.10 6.00 0.38
N CYS A 166 11.30 4.88 -0.34
CA CYS A 166 12.56 4.58 -1.04
C CYS A 166 12.91 5.57 -2.18
N SER A 167 12.09 6.61 -2.41
CA SER A 167 12.43 7.72 -3.29
C SER A 167 13.29 8.73 -2.54
N ASP A 168 14.56 8.85 -2.92
CA ASP A 168 15.37 10.01 -2.58
C ASP A 168 14.64 11.28 -3.06
N PRO A 169 14.52 12.36 -2.28
CA PRO A 169 13.97 13.62 -2.78
C PRO A 169 14.66 14.13 -4.07
N ASP A 170 15.88 13.66 -4.34
CA ASP A 170 16.66 13.98 -5.54
C ASP A 170 16.69 12.85 -6.60
N LEU A 171 15.71 11.93 -6.62
CA LEU A 171 15.60 10.91 -7.69
C LEU A 171 15.69 11.56 -9.08
N ASP A 172 16.50 10.98 -9.95
CA ASP A 172 16.50 11.33 -11.37
C ASP A 172 15.31 10.69 -12.11
N GLU A 173 15.14 11.05 -13.38
CA GLU A 173 14.02 10.61 -14.20
C GLU A 173 14.00 9.09 -14.43
N ASP A 174 15.17 8.46 -14.55
CA ASP A 174 15.32 7.02 -14.74
C ASP A 174 14.94 6.27 -13.46
N GLU A 175 15.37 6.76 -12.29
CA GLU A 175 15.00 6.18 -11.01
C GLU A 175 13.51 6.33 -10.69
N ILE A 176 12.89 7.46 -11.08
CA ILE A 176 11.43 7.63 -11.01
C ILE A 176 10.73 6.58 -11.88
N GLY A 177 11.20 6.37 -13.11
CA GLY A 177 10.65 5.36 -14.01
C GLY A 177 10.71 3.95 -13.43
N LEU A 178 11.88 3.56 -12.91
CA LEU A 178 12.08 2.25 -12.26
C LEU A 178 11.22 2.09 -11.00
N TYR A 179 10.99 3.17 -10.24
CA TYR A 179 10.07 3.12 -9.11
C TYR A 179 8.64 2.91 -9.60
N ILE A 180 8.18 3.64 -10.62
CA ILE A 180 6.83 3.49 -11.20
C ILE A 180 6.58 2.05 -11.67
N GLU A 181 7.57 1.40 -12.29
CA GLU A 181 7.47 -0.02 -12.70
C GLU A 181 7.19 -0.97 -11.53
N SER A 182 7.62 -0.62 -10.33
CA SER A 182 7.40 -1.42 -9.12
C SER A 182 6.11 -1.07 -8.35
N VAL A 183 5.37 -0.03 -8.75
CA VAL A 183 4.09 0.35 -8.11
C VAL A 183 3.06 -0.77 -8.12
N PRO A 184 2.81 -1.52 -9.22
CA PRO A 184 1.83 -2.61 -9.21
C PRO A 184 2.14 -3.67 -8.13
N THR A 185 3.42 -4.04 -8.00
CA THR A 185 3.89 -4.99 -6.99
C THR A 185 3.65 -4.47 -5.58
N ARG A 186 3.92 -3.18 -5.32
CA ARG A 186 3.62 -2.53 -4.03
C ARG A 186 2.12 -2.43 -3.75
N SER A 187 1.30 -2.08 -4.74
CA SER A 187 -0.16 -1.99 -4.61
C SER A 187 -0.80 -3.34 -4.27
N LYS A 188 -0.30 -4.43 -4.85
CA LYS A 188 -0.71 -5.77 -4.46
C LYS A 188 -0.32 -6.10 -3.02
N LEU A 189 0.86 -5.68 -2.54
CA LEU A 189 1.20 -5.82 -1.13
C LEU A 189 0.24 -5.03 -0.23
N ILE A 190 -0.12 -3.80 -0.60
CA ILE A 190 -1.13 -3.01 0.13
C ILE A 190 -2.45 -3.79 0.19
N SER A 191 -2.90 -4.36 -0.93
CA SER A 191 -4.11 -5.18 -0.99
C SER A 191 -4.04 -6.37 -0.02
N LEU A 192 -2.93 -7.11 -0.02
CA LEU A 192 -2.74 -8.26 0.88
C LEU A 192 -2.72 -7.85 2.36
N LEU A 193 -2.02 -6.76 2.70
CA LEU A 193 -1.95 -6.23 4.07
C LEU A 193 -3.29 -5.64 4.52
N SER A 194 -4.08 -5.08 3.60
CA SER A 194 -5.45 -4.65 3.85
C SER A 194 -6.31 -5.84 4.27
N ASP A 195 -6.28 -6.94 3.52
CA ASP A 195 -7.07 -8.13 3.86
C ASP A 195 -6.68 -8.70 5.24
N ALA A 196 -5.37 -8.76 5.53
CA ALA A 196 -4.87 -9.13 6.85
C ALA A 196 -5.37 -8.17 7.94
N THR A 197 -5.41 -6.86 7.67
CA THR A 197 -5.90 -5.83 8.58
C THR A 197 -7.38 -6.00 8.92
N PHE A 198 -8.24 -6.28 7.95
CA PHE A 198 -9.67 -6.49 8.23
C PHE A 198 -9.95 -7.82 8.94
N ILE A 199 -9.15 -8.85 8.69
CA ILE A 199 -9.32 -10.18 9.30
C ILE A 199 -8.77 -10.22 10.73
N LEU A 200 -7.55 -9.72 10.95
CA LEU A 200 -6.85 -9.75 12.24
C LEU A 200 -7.21 -8.55 13.14
N LYS A 201 -7.69 -7.44 12.56
CA LYS A 201 -8.11 -6.23 13.26
C LYS A 201 -7.02 -5.77 14.24
N THR A 202 -7.40 -5.46 15.49
CA THR A 202 -6.52 -4.91 16.53
C THR A 202 -5.36 -5.82 16.94
N GLU A 203 -5.38 -7.11 16.57
CA GLU A 203 -4.20 -7.99 16.76
C GLU A 203 -3.07 -7.68 15.79
N PHE A 204 -3.38 -6.97 14.69
CA PHE A 204 -2.41 -6.48 13.72
C PHE A 204 -2.35 -4.96 13.73
N ILE A 205 -3.41 -4.29 13.25
CA ILE A 205 -3.52 -2.84 13.07
C ILE A 205 -4.98 -2.46 12.82
N SER A 206 -5.41 -1.24 13.14
CA SER A 206 -6.76 -0.82 12.77
C SER A 206 -6.82 -0.48 11.27
N PRO A 207 -7.94 -0.74 10.57
CA PRO A 207 -8.09 -0.33 9.16
C PRO A 207 -7.87 1.17 8.94
N GLN A 208 -8.33 2.00 9.87
CA GLN A 208 -8.15 3.44 9.78
C GLN A 208 -6.68 3.82 9.83
N ASP A 209 -5.94 3.37 10.84
CA ASP A 209 -4.51 3.68 10.97
C ASP A 209 -3.74 3.16 9.74
N PHE A 210 -4.08 1.96 9.26
CA PHE A 210 -3.42 1.36 8.10
C PHE A 210 -3.53 2.24 6.85
N TYR A 211 -4.74 2.68 6.49
CA TYR A 211 -4.94 3.52 5.31
C TYR A 211 -4.44 4.95 5.50
N GLU A 212 -4.55 5.51 6.70
CA GLU A 212 -4.04 6.86 7.00
C GLU A 212 -2.54 6.94 6.71
N ASP A 213 -1.78 5.95 7.16
CA ASP A 213 -0.33 5.93 7.01
C ASP A 213 0.12 5.56 5.58
N ILE A 214 -0.55 4.60 4.93
CA ILE A 214 -0.30 4.32 3.51
C ILE A 214 -0.58 5.56 2.65
N ALA A 215 -1.69 6.26 2.91
CA ALA A 215 -2.00 7.51 2.22
C ALA A 215 -0.96 8.60 2.50
N ARG A 216 -0.46 8.68 3.74
CA ARG A 216 0.59 9.63 4.13
C ARG A 216 1.88 9.40 3.34
N ASP A 217 2.32 8.15 3.22
CA ASP A 217 3.55 7.81 2.51
C ASP A 217 3.40 7.97 0.99
N ILE A 218 2.25 7.57 0.41
CA ILE A 218 1.94 7.80 -1.00
C ILE A 218 1.91 9.30 -1.32
N ARG A 219 1.30 10.13 -0.46
CA ARG A 219 1.21 11.58 -0.66
C ARG A 219 2.58 12.26 -0.73
N GLN A 220 3.56 11.76 0.02
CA GLN A 220 4.91 12.33 0.05
C GLN A 220 5.73 12.02 -1.20
N GLN A 221 5.29 11.08 -2.04
CA GLN A 221 6.00 10.69 -3.25
C GLN A 221 6.05 11.84 -4.29
N PRO A 222 7.10 11.87 -5.13
CA PRO A 222 7.11 12.68 -6.34
C PRO A 222 5.83 12.51 -7.16
N PHE A 223 5.35 13.59 -7.79
CA PHE A 223 4.04 13.59 -8.46
C PHE A 223 3.86 12.45 -9.49
N PRO A 224 4.85 12.07 -10.32
CA PRO A 224 4.72 10.92 -11.22
C PRO A 224 4.47 9.59 -10.51
N ILE A 225 5.14 9.35 -9.37
CA ILE A 225 4.97 8.14 -8.55
C ILE A 225 3.60 8.15 -7.87
N PHE A 226 3.20 9.30 -7.30
CA PHE A 226 1.85 9.49 -6.77
C PHE A 226 0.79 9.15 -7.84
N GLN A 227 0.99 9.61 -9.08
CA GLN A 227 0.07 9.34 -10.18
C GLN A 227 -0.03 7.85 -10.51
N ALA A 228 1.08 7.13 -10.47
CA ALA A 228 1.09 5.68 -10.70
C ALA A 228 0.29 4.91 -9.63
N PHE A 229 0.38 5.30 -8.35
CA PHE A 229 -0.42 4.67 -7.29
C PHE A 229 -1.92 4.93 -7.43
N LEU A 230 -2.30 6.11 -7.92
CA LEU A 230 -3.70 6.55 -7.98
C LEU A 230 -4.42 6.18 -9.27
N ASN A 231 -3.72 5.72 -10.31
CA ASN A 231 -4.32 5.35 -11.58
C ASN A 231 -5.27 4.16 -11.40
N PHE A 232 -6.58 4.43 -11.33
CA PHE A 232 -7.59 3.42 -11.05
C PHE A 232 -7.63 2.33 -12.12
N THR A 233 -7.48 2.68 -13.40
CA THR A 233 -7.54 1.68 -14.48
C THR A 233 -6.36 0.71 -14.52
N ALA A 234 -5.27 1.04 -13.83
CA ALA A 234 -4.07 0.21 -13.73
C ALA A 234 -3.80 -0.25 -12.28
N THR A 235 -4.71 0.01 -11.35
CA THR A 235 -4.50 -0.32 -9.94
C THR A 235 -4.62 -1.82 -9.71
N CYS A 236 -3.89 -2.31 -8.70
CA CYS A 236 -4.03 -3.68 -8.20
C CYS A 236 -4.81 -3.74 -6.88
N LEU A 237 -5.39 -2.61 -6.44
CA LEU A 237 -6.27 -2.56 -5.28
C LEU A 237 -7.68 -2.99 -5.67
N LEU A 238 -8.36 -3.69 -4.78
CA LEU A 238 -9.79 -3.94 -4.92
C LEU A 238 -10.55 -2.63 -4.77
N PHE A 239 -11.74 -2.52 -5.39
CA PHE A 239 -12.54 -1.30 -5.36
C PHE A 239 -12.76 -0.74 -3.94
N PRO A 240 -13.16 -1.52 -2.92
CA PRO A 240 -13.29 -1.01 -1.55
C PRO A 240 -11.97 -0.48 -0.98
N GLN A 241 -10.86 -1.18 -1.23
CA GLN A 241 -9.54 -0.78 -0.76
C GLN A 241 -9.08 0.53 -1.40
N TYR A 242 -9.36 0.70 -2.70
CA TYR A 242 -9.10 1.93 -3.44
C TYR A 242 -9.91 3.11 -2.88
N VAL A 243 -11.19 2.87 -2.55
CA VAL A 243 -12.06 3.87 -1.93
C VAL A 243 -11.54 4.29 -0.55
N TYR A 244 -11.13 3.33 0.31
CA TYR A 244 -10.51 3.66 1.60
C TYR A 244 -9.25 4.51 1.43
N MET A 245 -8.34 4.10 0.53
CA MET A 245 -7.10 4.85 0.26
C MET A 245 -7.38 6.27 -0.23
N THR A 246 -8.30 6.45 -1.18
CA THR A 246 -8.64 7.79 -1.71
C THR A 246 -9.32 8.67 -0.68
N ARG A 247 -10.17 8.13 0.21
CA ARG A 247 -10.76 8.86 1.34
C ARG A 247 -9.69 9.42 2.28
N GLU A 248 -8.67 8.63 2.61
CA GLU A 248 -7.57 9.11 3.44
C GLU A 248 -6.70 10.15 2.72
N LEU A 249 -6.47 9.99 1.42
CA LEU A 249 -5.78 11.01 0.64
C LEU A 249 -6.58 12.33 0.57
N PHE A 250 -7.91 12.28 0.44
CA PHE A 250 -8.77 13.46 0.57
C PHE A 250 -8.65 14.11 1.95
N SER A 251 -8.69 13.32 3.03
CA SER A 251 -8.63 13.81 4.41
C SER A 251 -7.34 14.61 4.67
N GLN A 252 -6.23 14.18 4.07
CA GLN A 252 -4.93 14.79 4.21
C GLN A 252 -4.73 16.07 3.37
N LEU A 253 -5.38 16.18 2.21
CA LEU A 253 -5.21 17.30 1.29
C LEU A 253 -6.25 18.40 1.45
N LEU A 254 -7.43 18.09 1.99
CA LEU A 254 -8.52 19.05 2.10
C LEU A 254 -8.36 20.01 3.29
N PRO A 255 -8.90 21.25 3.20
CA PRO A 255 -8.92 22.18 4.32
C PRO A 255 -9.67 21.59 5.53
N PRO A 256 -9.28 21.88 6.78
CA PRO A 256 -10.01 21.41 7.96
C PRO A 256 -11.49 21.82 8.00
N SER A 257 -11.81 22.96 7.36
CA SER A 257 -13.15 23.53 7.27
C SER A 257 -14.05 22.89 6.21
N HIS A 258 -13.56 21.92 5.43
CA HIS A 258 -14.40 21.26 4.43
C HIS A 258 -15.57 20.51 5.10
N THR A 259 -16.68 20.40 4.37
CA THR A 259 -17.84 19.61 4.81
C THR A 259 -17.43 18.16 4.99
N LYS A 260 -17.65 17.61 6.19
CA LYS A 260 -17.25 16.24 6.51
C LYS A 260 -18.26 15.22 5.98
N PRO A 261 -17.82 14.07 5.44
CA PRO A 261 -18.71 13.02 4.92
C PRO A 261 -19.81 12.59 5.89
N PHE A 262 -19.50 12.39 7.18
CA PHE A 262 -20.50 12.01 8.20
C PHE A 262 -21.70 12.96 8.31
N LYS A 263 -21.54 14.24 7.91
CA LYS A 263 -22.62 15.24 7.95
C LYS A 263 -23.58 15.13 6.77
N ILE A 264 -23.12 14.51 5.68
CA ILE A 264 -23.90 14.35 4.45
C ILE A 264 -24.59 12.99 4.45
N ASP A 265 -23.83 11.93 4.73
CA ASP A 265 -24.34 10.57 4.79
C ASP A 265 -23.53 9.77 5.83
N SER A 266 -24.04 9.71 7.05
CA SER A 266 -23.38 9.02 8.16
C SER A 266 -23.32 7.50 7.99
N GLN A 267 -24.27 6.92 7.25
CA GLN A 267 -24.32 5.49 7.02
C GLN A 267 -23.24 5.08 6.02
N ALA A 268 -23.18 5.75 4.88
CA ALA A 268 -22.14 5.52 3.89
C ALA A 268 -20.74 5.84 4.46
N ASP A 269 -20.63 6.90 5.25
CA ASP A 269 -19.37 7.25 5.90
C ASP A 269 -18.90 6.15 6.87
N GLY A 270 -19.81 5.62 7.70
CA GLY A 270 -19.52 4.51 8.60
C GLY A 270 -19.17 3.19 7.89
N ALA A 271 -19.66 3.01 6.66
CA ALA A 271 -19.31 1.88 5.78
C ALA A 271 -18.00 2.10 5.00
N GLY A 272 -17.37 3.29 5.11
CA GLY A 272 -16.18 3.64 4.33
C GLY A 272 -16.46 3.94 2.85
N GLU A 273 -17.71 4.20 2.48
CA GLU A 273 -18.14 4.40 1.09
C GLU A 273 -18.06 5.87 0.66
N ILE A 274 -18.04 6.12 -0.65
CA ILE A 274 -18.19 7.47 -1.22
C ILE A 274 -19.43 7.49 -2.09
N THR A 275 -20.51 8.10 -1.60
CA THR A 275 -21.70 8.36 -2.42
C THR A 275 -21.49 9.58 -3.32
N GLN A 276 -22.34 9.73 -4.35
CA GLN A 276 -22.31 10.93 -5.20
C GLN A 276 -22.41 12.23 -4.38
N GLN A 277 -23.26 12.27 -3.35
CA GLN A 277 -23.43 13.45 -2.50
C GLN A 277 -22.18 13.73 -1.65
N ILE A 278 -21.56 12.69 -1.08
CA ILE A 278 -20.29 12.83 -0.37
C ILE A 278 -19.23 13.39 -1.33
N LEU A 279 -19.11 12.82 -2.54
CA LEU A 279 -18.14 13.25 -3.53
C LEU A 279 -18.34 14.73 -3.92
N GLU A 280 -19.55 15.13 -4.26
CA GLU A 280 -19.90 16.50 -4.66
C GLU A 280 -19.63 17.52 -3.54
N GLN A 281 -20.14 17.25 -2.33
CA GLN A 281 -20.21 18.24 -1.25
C GLN A 281 -18.99 18.22 -0.32
N CYS A 282 -18.33 17.08 -0.16
CA CYS A 282 -17.21 16.95 0.76
C CYS A 282 -15.87 17.11 0.04
N PHE A 283 -15.78 16.71 -1.24
CA PHE A 283 -14.49 16.56 -1.92
C PHE A 283 -14.36 17.45 -3.18
N LEU A 284 -15.20 17.25 -4.20
CA LEU A 284 -15.02 17.84 -5.54
C LEU A 284 -14.97 19.35 -5.55
N GLN A 285 -15.84 20.02 -4.79
CA GLN A 285 -15.97 21.47 -4.80
C GLN A 285 -14.79 22.22 -4.16
N HIS A 286 -13.89 21.52 -3.46
CA HIS A 286 -12.87 22.16 -2.65
C HIS A 286 -11.51 22.21 -3.34
N SER A 287 -10.70 23.19 -2.93
CA SER A 287 -9.27 23.25 -3.27
C SER A 287 -8.44 22.67 -2.13
N ALA A 288 -7.19 22.31 -2.39
CA ALA A 288 -6.32 21.74 -1.36
C ALA A 288 -6.10 22.75 -0.23
N ALA A 289 -5.72 22.31 0.97
CA ALA A 289 -5.47 23.19 2.11
C ALA A 289 -4.42 24.26 1.79
N THR A 290 -3.37 23.88 1.05
CA THR A 290 -2.23 24.71 0.70
C THR A 290 -2.39 25.39 -0.68
N VAL A 291 -1.43 26.24 -1.03
CA VAL A 291 -1.37 26.98 -2.31
C VAL A 291 -0.30 26.41 -3.27
N THR A 292 0.21 25.21 -3.02
CA THR A 292 1.26 24.59 -3.85
C THR A 292 0.67 23.98 -5.13
N TYR A 293 1.49 23.89 -6.19
CA TYR A 293 1.11 23.14 -7.39
C TYR A 293 0.92 21.67 -7.06
N GLN A 294 1.85 21.07 -6.31
CA GLN A 294 1.81 19.66 -5.93
C GLN A 294 0.50 19.27 -5.22
N ASP A 295 0.11 19.93 -4.12
CA ASP A 295 -1.09 19.52 -3.36
C ASP A 295 -2.38 19.72 -4.18
N ASN A 296 -2.47 20.79 -4.97
CA ASN A 296 -3.67 21.02 -5.80
C ASN A 296 -3.74 20.09 -7.02
N ALA A 297 -2.59 19.71 -7.59
CA ALA A 297 -2.51 18.68 -8.63
C ALA A 297 -2.84 17.30 -8.08
N GLN A 298 -2.32 16.93 -6.90
CA GLN A 298 -2.67 15.68 -6.22
C GLN A 298 -4.17 15.61 -5.91
N LEU A 299 -4.74 16.67 -5.33
CA LEU A 299 -6.18 16.71 -5.07
C LEU A 299 -7.01 16.62 -6.35
N GLN A 300 -6.58 17.31 -7.41
CA GLN A 300 -7.23 17.21 -8.73
C GLN A 300 -7.18 15.78 -9.27
N LEU A 301 -6.03 15.10 -9.18
CA LEU A 301 -5.89 13.72 -9.63
C LEU A 301 -6.79 12.79 -8.82
N ILE A 302 -6.84 12.91 -7.49
CA ILE A 302 -7.72 12.08 -6.64
C ILE A 302 -9.17 12.29 -7.04
N CYS A 303 -9.59 13.54 -7.30
CA CYS A 303 -10.94 13.82 -7.82
C CYS A 303 -11.20 13.09 -9.15
N GLU A 304 -10.33 13.26 -10.13
CA GLU A 304 -10.45 12.63 -11.45
C GLU A 304 -10.55 11.10 -11.34
N GLN A 305 -9.65 10.47 -10.58
CA GLN A 305 -9.59 9.02 -10.46
C GLN A 305 -10.72 8.44 -9.61
N THR A 306 -11.18 9.16 -8.58
CA THR A 306 -12.37 8.76 -7.81
C THR A 306 -13.63 8.79 -8.68
N ILE A 307 -13.78 9.79 -9.55
CA ILE A 307 -14.90 9.83 -10.51
C ILE A 307 -14.86 8.62 -11.43
N ILE A 308 -13.69 8.29 -11.98
CA ILE A 308 -13.52 7.12 -12.85
C ILE A 308 -13.87 5.83 -12.10
N ALA A 309 -13.38 5.68 -10.87
CA ALA A 309 -13.64 4.51 -10.02
C ALA A 309 -15.13 4.33 -9.75
N LEU A 310 -15.81 5.36 -9.24
CA LEU A 310 -17.23 5.28 -8.92
C LEU A 310 -18.11 5.08 -10.16
N ASN A 311 -17.73 5.65 -11.31
CA ASN A 311 -18.46 5.44 -12.57
C ASN A 311 -18.35 3.98 -13.05
N SER A 312 -17.20 3.34 -12.85
CA SER A 312 -17.00 1.93 -13.23
C SER A 312 -17.94 0.98 -12.48
N GLU A 313 -18.27 1.32 -11.22
CA GLU A 313 -19.22 0.59 -10.37
C GLU A 313 -20.66 1.13 -10.46
N ARG A 314 -20.93 2.08 -11.36
CA ARG A 314 -22.24 2.76 -11.54
C ARG A 314 -22.78 3.40 -10.24
N LEU A 315 -21.88 3.93 -9.41
CA LEU A 315 -22.23 4.60 -8.14
C LEU A 315 -22.44 6.11 -8.28
N ILE A 316 -22.17 6.67 -9.46
CA ILE A 316 -22.43 8.07 -9.78
C ILE A 316 -23.13 8.17 -11.14
N PHE A 317 -23.95 9.21 -11.28
CA PHE A 317 -24.67 9.52 -12.50
C PHE A 317 -24.43 10.95 -12.94
N ARG A 318 -24.40 11.16 -14.24
CA ARG A 318 -24.22 12.48 -14.83
C ARG A 318 -25.47 13.32 -14.58
N THR A 319 -25.31 14.40 -13.81
CA THR A 319 -26.32 15.44 -13.64
C THR A 319 -25.71 16.80 -13.97
N GLU A 320 -26.54 17.78 -14.33
CA GLU A 320 -26.06 19.14 -14.58
C GLU A 320 -25.37 19.72 -13.33
N SER A 321 -25.93 19.45 -12.14
CA SER A 321 -25.36 19.88 -10.87
C SER A 321 -23.98 19.26 -10.63
N PHE A 322 -23.82 17.96 -10.85
CA PHE A 322 -22.53 17.26 -10.71
C PHE A 322 -21.46 17.89 -11.61
N VAL A 323 -21.80 18.14 -12.89
CA VAL A 323 -20.90 18.79 -13.86
C VAL A 323 -20.49 20.19 -13.40
N GLN A 324 -21.45 21.01 -12.96
CA GLN A 324 -21.18 22.36 -12.46
C GLN A 324 -20.29 22.35 -11.21
N ILE A 325 -20.50 21.40 -10.29
CA ILE A 325 -19.71 21.24 -9.06
C ILE A 325 -18.27 20.84 -9.40
N ALA A 326 -18.09 19.84 -10.27
CA ALA A 326 -16.77 19.41 -10.72
C ALA A 326 -15.99 20.54 -11.41
N GLU A 327 -16.66 21.30 -12.29
CA GLU A 327 -16.09 22.45 -13.00
C GLU A 327 -15.64 23.55 -12.03
N LYS A 328 -16.53 23.94 -11.10
CA LYS A 328 -16.18 24.92 -10.06
C LYS A 328 -15.00 24.45 -9.21
N GLY A 329 -14.97 23.17 -8.88
CA GLY A 329 -13.93 22.53 -8.07
C GLY A 329 -12.54 22.64 -8.69
N PHE A 330 -12.36 22.20 -9.93
CA PHE A 330 -11.03 22.26 -10.55
C PHE A 330 -10.61 23.71 -10.83
N GLN A 331 -11.53 24.60 -11.19
CA GLN A 331 -11.23 26.02 -11.32
C GLN A 331 -10.76 26.63 -9.99
N ALA A 332 -11.37 26.25 -8.86
CA ALA A 332 -10.95 26.69 -7.54
C ALA A 332 -9.52 26.19 -7.21
N ARG A 333 -9.19 24.95 -7.55
CA ARG A 333 -7.83 24.40 -7.41
C ARG A 333 -6.81 25.19 -8.24
N MET A 334 -7.09 25.42 -9.53
CA MET A 334 -6.21 26.22 -10.41
C MET A 334 -5.99 27.64 -9.88
N ARG A 335 -7.05 28.33 -9.45
CA ARG A 335 -6.97 29.71 -8.93
C ARG A 335 -6.22 29.82 -7.60
N LYS A 336 -6.23 28.76 -6.79
CA LYS A 336 -5.62 28.78 -5.45
C LYS A 336 -4.09 28.74 -5.50
N VAL A 337 -3.52 28.12 -6.53
CA VAL A 337 -2.08 27.92 -6.62
C VAL A 337 -1.35 29.26 -6.75
N LYS A 338 -0.23 29.38 -6.02
CA LYS A 338 0.65 30.55 -6.06
C LYS A 338 2.08 30.10 -6.37
N HIS A 339 2.78 30.89 -7.18
CA HIS A 339 4.20 30.66 -7.42
C HIS A 339 5.02 30.86 -6.12
N PRO A 340 5.99 29.98 -5.82
CA PRO A 340 6.94 30.20 -4.75
C PRO A 340 7.67 31.54 -4.93
N ARG A 341 7.81 32.32 -3.86
CA ARG A 341 8.47 33.64 -3.88
C ARG A 341 10.02 33.56 -3.90
N THR A 342 10.61 32.38 -3.97
CA THR A 342 12.07 32.19 -3.85
C THR A 342 12.78 32.51 -5.16
N GLY A 343 13.72 33.46 -5.09
CA GLY A 343 14.38 34.07 -6.23
C GLY A 343 15.25 33.14 -7.09
N ARG A 344 15.36 33.51 -8.37
CA ARG A 344 16.27 33.04 -9.44
C ARG A 344 16.38 31.53 -9.74
N LYS A 345 16.01 30.61 -8.86
CA LYS A 345 15.83 29.20 -9.20
C LYS A 345 14.36 28.99 -9.55
N GLY A 346 14.08 28.59 -10.79
CA GLY A 346 12.72 28.28 -11.25
C GLY A 346 12.08 27.12 -10.47
N LEU A 347 10.85 26.75 -10.84
CA LEU A 347 10.15 25.59 -10.28
C LEU A 347 11.03 24.32 -10.38
N GLY A 348 11.07 23.52 -9.32
CA GLY A 348 11.67 22.18 -9.35
C GLY A 348 10.99 21.28 -10.37
N MET A 349 11.64 20.18 -10.78
CA MET A 349 11.09 19.28 -11.80
C MET A 349 9.72 18.72 -11.42
N SER A 350 9.56 18.20 -10.19
CA SER A 350 8.27 17.71 -9.67
C SER A 350 7.17 18.78 -9.71
N ASP A 351 7.49 20.02 -9.32
CA ASP A 351 6.56 21.14 -9.35
C ASP A 351 6.14 21.54 -10.77
N LYS A 352 7.04 21.42 -11.76
CA LYS A 352 6.71 21.65 -13.17
C LYS A 352 5.73 20.59 -13.67
N VAL A 353 6.00 19.32 -13.39
CA VAL A 353 5.11 18.23 -13.80
C VAL A 353 3.73 18.38 -13.15
N ALA A 354 3.67 18.70 -11.86
CA ALA A 354 2.41 18.96 -11.17
C ALA A 354 1.65 20.16 -11.76
N LYS A 355 2.36 21.23 -12.13
CA LYS A 355 1.79 22.39 -12.82
C LYS A 355 1.21 22.00 -14.18
N ASP A 356 1.98 21.33 -15.02
CA ASP A 356 1.56 20.95 -16.36
C ASP A 356 0.35 19.99 -16.31
N PHE A 357 0.33 19.09 -15.33
CA PHE A 357 -0.85 18.26 -15.04
C PHE A 357 -2.08 19.10 -14.71
N LEU A 358 -1.94 20.09 -13.83
CA LEU A 358 -3.07 20.92 -13.39
C LEU A 358 -3.57 21.85 -14.51
N ASP A 359 -2.67 22.37 -15.36
CA ASP A 359 -3.01 23.20 -16.52
C ASP A 359 -3.86 22.45 -17.55
N GLN A 360 -3.65 21.13 -17.67
CA GLN A 360 -4.42 20.24 -18.56
C GLN A 360 -5.71 19.69 -17.93
N ALA A 361 -5.97 19.97 -16.65
CA ALA A 361 -7.15 19.48 -15.94
C ALA A 361 -8.50 19.82 -16.61
N PRO A 362 -8.72 21.01 -17.20
CA PRO A 362 -10.00 21.35 -17.82
C PRO A 362 -10.38 20.38 -18.95
N ASP A 363 -9.43 20.01 -19.80
CA ASP A 363 -9.73 19.16 -20.95
C ASP A 363 -9.90 17.70 -20.55
N ARG A 364 -9.08 17.20 -19.59
CA ARG A 364 -9.30 15.87 -19.00
C ARG A 364 -10.65 15.78 -18.28
N MET A 365 -11.03 16.82 -17.54
CA MET A 365 -12.31 16.81 -16.83
C MET A 365 -13.49 16.77 -17.78
N LYS A 366 -13.47 17.55 -18.87
CA LYS A 366 -14.52 17.47 -19.90
C LYS A 366 -14.70 16.06 -20.43
N LEU A 367 -13.59 15.35 -20.72
CA LEU A 367 -13.63 13.97 -21.20
C LEU A 367 -14.18 13.00 -20.16
N ILE A 368 -13.69 13.07 -18.92
CA ILE A 368 -14.15 12.19 -17.83
C ILE A 368 -15.65 12.43 -17.56
N LEU A 369 -16.09 13.68 -17.46
CA LEU A 369 -17.50 14.02 -17.20
C LEU A 369 -18.43 13.62 -18.35
N ALA A 370 -17.94 13.66 -19.60
CA ALA A 370 -18.71 13.21 -20.76
C ALA A 370 -18.92 11.69 -20.78
N ASN A 371 -18.02 10.93 -20.14
CA ASN A 371 -18.08 9.47 -20.06
C ASN A 371 -18.85 8.93 -18.83
N ILE A 372 -19.38 9.81 -17.99
CA ILE A 372 -20.23 9.38 -16.86
C ILE A 372 -21.58 8.92 -17.40
N SER A 373 -22.05 7.77 -16.92
CA SER A 373 -23.34 7.21 -17.30
C SER A 373 -24.48 8.18 -16.97
N GLU A 374 -25.45 8.30 -17.87
CA GLU A 374 -26.70 9.01 -17.59
C GLU A 374 -27.60 8.14 -16.71
N ALA A 375 -28.41 8.77 -15.85
CA ALA A 375 -29.39 8.03 -15.05
C ALA A 375 -30.38 7.34 -15.99
N SER A 376 -30.57 6.03 -15.84
CA SER A 376 -31.62 5.33 -16.57
C SER A 376 -32.97 5.82 -16.06
N HIS A 377 -33.76 6.44 -16.93
CA HIS A 377 -35.10 6.96 -16.64
C HIS A 377 -36.10 5.86 -16.29
#